data_AF-A0A3D0FLT2-F1
#
_entry.id   AF-A0A3D0FLT2-F1
#
_cell.length_a   1.000
_cell.length_b   1.000
_cell.length_c   1.000
_cell.angle_alpha   90.00
_cell.angle_beta   90.00
_cell.angle_gamma   90.00
#
_symmetry.space_group_name_H-M   'P 1'
#
loop_
_entity.id
_entity.type
_entity.pdbx_description
1 polymer ?
#
loop_
_entity_poly.entity_id
_entity_poly.type
_entity_poly.pdbx_seq_one_letter_code
_entity_poly.pdbx_strand_id
1 'polypeptide(L)' 'MSCFRVLLAIIFPPLAVIDRGCGSVLIVSLLTAMGWVPGVLAALIILNKNNDY' A
#
# COMPACT_ATOMS: atom_id res chain seq x y z
N MET A 1 9.62 4.56 9.07
CA MET A 1 8.17 4.29 8.90
C MET A 1 7.38 4.77 10.11
N SER A 2 6.51 5.78 10.00
CA SER A 2 5.54 6.02 11.08
C SER A 2 4.59 4.82 11.13
N CYS A 3 4.45 4.18 12.30
CA CYS A 3 3.55 3.03 12.49
C CYS A 3 2.12 3.32 12.00
N PHE A 4 1.73 4.60 12.00
CA PHE A 4 0.46 5.08 11.49
C PHE A 4 0.25 4.77 10.00
N ARG A 5 1.30 4.85 9.16
CA ARG A 5 1.19 4.54 7.71
C ARG A 5 0.99 3.04 7.46
N VAL A 6 1.56 2.19 8.31
CA VAL A 6 1.37 0.74 8.26
C VAL A 6 -0.07 0.38 8.67
N LEU A 7 -0.58 0.99 9.73
CA LEU A 7 -1.96 0.81 10.17
C LEU A 7 -2.96 1.26 9.09
N LEU A 8 -2.69 2.40 8.44
CA LEU A 8 -3.48 2.89 7.32
C LEU A 8 -3.45 1.94 6.12
N ALA A 9 -2.31 1.29 5.85
CA ALA A 9 -2.16 0.32 4.75
C ALA A 9 -2.94 -0.98 4.97
N ILE A 10 -3.22 -1.35 6.22
CA ILE A 10 -4.02 -2.53 6.56
C ILE A 10 -5.52 -2.23 6.42
N ILE A 11 -5.98 -1.08 6.95
CA ILE A 11 -7.40 -0.68 6.89
C ILE A 11 -7.80 -0.22 5.50
N PHE A 12 -6.94 0.56 4.83
CA PHE A 12 -7.22 1.17 3.54
C PHE A 12 -5.95 1.17 2.66
N PRO A 13 -5.57 0.00 2.11
CA PRO A 13 -4.35 -0.16 1.31
C PRO A 13 -4.15 0.88 0.20
N PRO A 14 -5.15 1.26 -0.62
CA PRO A 14 -4.93 2.23 -1.69
C PRO A 14 -4.67 3.67 -1.19
N LEU A 15 -5.23 4.06 -0.05
CA LEU A 15 -5.02 5.39 0.52
C LEU A 15 -3.61 5.55 1.09
N ALA A 16 -3.03 4.48 1.65
CA ALA A 16 -1.68 4.51 2.21
C ALA A 16 -0.58 4.72 1.16
N VAL A 17 -0.88 4.42 -0.10
CA VAL A 17 0.07 4.42 -1.23
C VAL A 17 -0.10 5.66 -2.13
N ILE A 18 -1.07 6.55 -1.84
CA ILE A 18 -1.29 7.80 -2.58
C ILE A 18 -0.02 8.67 -2.65
N ASP A 19 0.72 8.77 -1.53
CA ASP A 19 1.97 9.52 -1.47
C ASP A 19 3.14 8.85 -2.22
N ARG A 20 3.00 7.60 -2.67
CA ARG A 20 4.06 6.82 -3.32
C ARG A 20 3.93 6.78 -4.86
N GLY A 21 2.81 7.21 -5.43
CA GLY A 21 2.63 7.39 -6.88
C GLY A 21 1.36 6.76 -7.47
N CYS A 22 0.81 7.39 -8.52
CA CYS A 22 -0.47 7.01 -9.14
C CYS A 22 -0.50 5.56 -9.65
N GLY A 23 0.59 5.07 -10.26
CA GLY A 23 0.69 3.70 -10.76
C GLY A 23 0.58 2.64 -9.66
N SER A 24 1.20 2.90 -8.50
CA SER A 24 1.15 2.00 -7.35
C SER A 24 -0.26 1.93 -6.74
N VAL A 25 -0.98 3.05 -6.68
CA VAL A 25 -2.37 3.10 -6.20
C VAL A 25 -3.30 2.30 -7.11
N LEU A 26 -3.12 2.40 -8.43
CA LEU A 26 -3.93 1.67 -9.43
C LEU A 26 -3.76 0.15 -9.29
N ILE A 27 -2.53 -0.31 -9.13
CA ILE A 27 -2.21 -1.74 -8.97
C ILE A 27 -2.72 -2.26 -7.62
N VAL A 28 -2.50 -1.53 -6.52
CA VAL A 28 -2.97 -1.91 -5.19
C VAL A 28 -4.50 -1.92 -5.12
N SER A 29 -5.18 -0.98 -5.77
CA SER A 29 -6.64 -0.95 -5.85
C SER A 29 -7.20 -2.14 -6.62
N LEU A 30 -6.57 -2.51 -7.73
CA LEU A 30 -6.98 -3.68 -8.52
C LEU A 30 -6.72 -4.99 -7.75
N LEU A 31 -5.57 -5.12 -7.08
CA LEU A 31 -5.28 -6.27 -6.22
C LEU A 31 -6.25 -6.35 -5.04
N THR A 32 -6.57 -5.23 -4.41
CA THR A 32 -7.55 -5.15 -3.31
C THR A 32 -8.94 -5.58 -3.77
N ALA A 33 -9.32 -5.27 -5.01
CA ALA A 33 -10.58 -5.72 -5.61
C ALA A 33 -10.60 -7.22 -5.92
N MET A 34 -9.46 -7.82 -6.26
CA MET A 34 -9.33 -9.28 -6.45
C MET A 34 -9.21 -10.03 -5.10
N GLY A 35 -8.81 -9.34 -4.04
CA GLY A 35 -8.77 -9.84 -2.68
C GLY A 35 -8.09 -8.85 -1.74
N TRP A 36 -8.57 -8.76 -0.50
CA TRP A 36 -8.00 -7.80 0.46
C TRP A 36 -6.54 -8.12 0.82
N VAL A 37 -6.21 -9.41 1.00
CA VAL A 37 -4.86 -9.89 1.36
C VAL A 37 -3.77 -9.47 0.36
N PRO A 38 -3.91 -9.70 -0.97
CA PRO A 38 -2.89 -9.26 -1.94
C PRO A 38 -2.75 -7.72 -1.99
N GLY A 39 -3.82 -6.97 -1.76
CA GLY A 39 -3.77 -5.50 -1.68
C GLY A 39 -2.92 -4.98 -0.51
N VAL A 40 -3.10 -5.55 0.68
CA VAL A 40 -2.32 -5.19 1.89
C VAL A 40 -0.85 -5.59 1.73
N LEU A 41 -0.56 -6.78 1.19
CA LEU A 41 0.81 -7.22 0.91
C LEU A 41 1.53 -6.27 -0.07
N ALA A 42 0.87 -5.90 -1.16
CA ALA A 42 1.44 -4.96 -2.13
C ALA A 42 1.72 -3.59 -1.50
N ALA A 43 0.77 -3.06 -0.70
CA ALA A 43 0.96 -1.80 0.01
C ALA A 43 2.15 -1.86 1.00
N LEU A 44 2.29 -2.97 1.75
CA LEU A 44 3.40 -3.18 2.69
C LEU A 44 4.76 -3.28 1.99
N ILE A 45 4.84 -3.98 0.86
CA ILE A 45 6.07 -4.11 0.07
C ILE A 45 6.50 -2.76 -0.49
N ILE A 46 5.56 -1.98 -1.05
CA ILE A 46 5.82 -0.64 -1.61
C ILE A 46 6.23 0.34 -0.52
N LEU A 47 5.59 0.27 0.66
CA LEU A 47 5.98 1.05 1.81
C LEU A 47 7.42 0.72 2.19
N ASN A 48 7.77 -0.55 2.43
CA ASN A 48 9.10 -1.02 2.85
C ASN A 48 10.21 -0.72 1.86
N LYS A 49 10.02 -1.00 0.56
CA LYS A 49 11.04 -0.76 -0.48
C LYS A 49 11.46 0.71 -0.61
N ASN A 50 10.64 1.61 -0.06
CA ASN A 50 10.81 3.04 -0.14
C ASN A 50 11.27 3.60 1.22
N ASN A 51 11.95 2.80 2.05
CA ASN A 51 12.75 3.24 3.20
C ASN A 51 14.25 2.96 3.03
N ASP A 52 14.66 2.30 1.94
CA ASP A 52 16.05 1.94 1.65
C ASP A 52 16.81 3.06 0.89
N TYR A 53 16.59 4.33 1.24
CA TYR A 53 17.34 5.48 0.70
C TYR A 53 17.80 6.42 1.81
#